data_AF-A0A183MP92-F1
#
_entry.id   AF-A0A183MP92-F1
#
_cell.length_a   1.000
_cell.length_b   1.000
_cell.length_c   1.000
_cell.angle_alpha   90.00
_cell.angle_beta   90.00
_cell.angle_gamma   90.00
#
_symmetry.space_group_name_H-M   'P 1'
#
loop_
_entity.id
_entity.type
_entity.pdbx_description
1 polymer ?
#
loop_
_entity_poly.entity_id
_entity_poly.type
_entity_poly.pdbx_seq_one_letter_code
_entity_poly.pdbx_strand_id
1 'polypeptide(L)'
;MNFSALFANIKKSECPLSLLKSYVNDGVVLKDFNKCEEIGSLVCFLVSKTYGLGLKILLDCGLDMSASHHITGDTPLIILCNEGLCGATKQLIDKLEPASLFHSNVIGLTAITQLLCRAHGACNCLESLLSHLCLCSALLPVDLRMNSHTRSMSSMGLLHSEPLFENDEGSQVLFTVDQLLGRIKSDNSERIISVLQLWIKANLLRLTYTTGDSSMQNEQLTCNTNVLGEKLLRPLLSCVFYSNNIGSIMNKLEILICQLLILGQLHGCLLIDSITQSNPVDSKNQYLNNILEDIRCHLNAPLNLRLLGIRAIRRILQYRFILICQMTDKYNSLINENALSFVTWVDQLPLPNIIKQHILLNPVTLKTS
;
A
#
# COMPACT_ATOMS: atom_id res chain seq x y z
N MET A 1 -18.78 15.43 -36.77
CA MET A 1 -17.83 16.37 -36.16
C MET A 1 -16.47 15.69 -36.05
N ASN A 2 -15.35 16.35 -36.36
CA ASN A 2 -14.00 15.77 -36.23
C ASN A 2 -13.52 15.88 -34.77
N PHE A 3 -12.85 14.85 -34.25
CA PHE A 3 -12.28 14.79 -32.90
C PHE A 3 -11.38 15.99 -32.58
N SER A 4 -10.46 16.37 -33.48
CA SER A 4 -9.52 17.47 -33.22
C SER A 4 -10.24 18.81 -32.99
N ALA A 5 -11.31 19.07 -33.74
CA ALA A 5 -12.12 20.28 -33.56
C ALA A 5 -12.91 20.24 -32.25
N LEU A 6 -13.48 19.08 -31.90
CA LEU A 6 -14.16 18.87 -30.62
C LEU A 6 -13.22 19.09 -29.45
N PHE A 7 -12.03 18.48 -29.48
CA PHE A 7 -11.06 18.61 -28.41
C PHE A 7 -10.56 20.05 -28.26
N ALA A 8 -10.26 20.74 -29.37
CA ALA A 8 -9.86 22.13 -29.35
C ALA A 8 -10.94 23.05 -28.72
N ASN A 9 -12.21 22.81 -29.02
CA ASN A 9 -13.33 23.58 -28.46
C ASN A 9 -13.49 23.30 -26.96
N ILE A 10 -13.42 22.03 -26.55
CA ILE A 10 -13.49 21.64 -25.14
C ILE A 10 -12.37 22.26 -24.32
N LYS A 11 -11.13 22.26 -24.82
CA LYS A 11 -9.97 22.86 -24.16
C LYS A 11 -10.13 24.37 -23.93
N LYS A 12 -10.76 25.07 -24.88
CA LYS A 12 -11.00 26.52 -24.80
C LYS A 12 -12.23 26.90 -23.97
N SER A 13 -13.08 25.93 -23.62
CA SER A 13 -14.31 26.19 -22.88
C SER A 13 -14.06 26.40 -21.40
N GLU A 14 -14.73 27.39 -20.80
CA GLU A 14 -14.76 27.56 -19.34
C GLU A 14 -15.60 26.48 -18.65
N CYS A 15 -16.58 25.91 -19.36
CA CYS A 15 -17.48 24.86 -18.85
C CYS A 15 -17.45 23.61 -19.76
N PRO A 16 -16.34 22.84 -19.76
CA PRO A 16 -16.16 21.68 -20.64
C PRO A 16 -17.30 20.65 -20.58
N LEU A 17 -17.84 20.37 -19.39
CA LEU A 17 -18.90 19.37 -19.21
C LEU A 17 -20.24 19.83 -19.82
N SER A 18 -20.56 21.11 -19.74
CA SER A 18 -21.79 21.66 -20.34
C SER A 18 -21.72 21.61 -21.85
N LEU A 19 -20.56 21.95 -22.43
CA LEU A 19 -20.31 21.82 -23.86
C LEU A 19 -20.36 20.36 -24.33
N LEU A 20 -19.81 19.45 -23.52
CA LEU A 20 -19.86 18.01 -23.81
C LEU A 20 -21.31 17.48 -23.82
N LYS A 21 -22.14 17.93 -22.87
CA LYS A 21 -23.57 17.64 -22.86
C LYS A 21 -24.30 18.23 -24.07
N SER A 22 -23.96 19.45 -24.52
CA SER A 22 -24.60 20.02 -25.70
C SER A 22 -24.28 19.19 -26.95
N TYR A 23 -23.03 18.74 -27.12
CA TYR A 23 -22.70 17.83 -28.22
C TYR A 23 -23.51 16.54 -28.20
N VAL A 24 -23.70 15.92 -27.02
CA VAL A 24 -24.55 14.73 -26.90
C VAL A 24 -26.00 15.04 -27.27
N ASN A 25 -26.54 16.17 -26.82
CA ASN A 25 -27.90 16.61 -27.17
C ASN A 25 -28.05 16.90 -28.67
N ASP A 26 -26.99 17.38 -29.33
CA ASP A 26 -26.92 17.59 -30.77
C ASP A 26 -26.72 16.29 -31.56
N GLY A 27 -26.74 15.13 -30.89
CA GLY A 27 -26.65 13.81 -31.50
C GLY A 27 -25.22 13.29 -31.73
N VAL A 28 -24.21 13.95 -31.16
CA VAL A 28 -22.82 13.47 -31.24
C VAL A 28 -22.61 12.25 -30.35
N VAL A 29 -22.23 11.14 -30.97
CA VAL A 29 -21.97 9.86 -30.29
C VAL A 29 -20.52 9.83 -29.78
N LEU A 30 -20.30 10.31 -28.55
CA LEU A 30 -18.95 10.51 -28.02
C LEU A 30 -18.11 9.23 -27.87
N LYS A 31 -18.74 8.08 -27.64
CA LYS A 31 -18.06 6.77 -27.58
C LYS A 31 -17.31 6.41 -28.86
N ASP A 32 -17.71 6.95 -30.02
CA ASP A 32 -17.07 6.64 -31.30
C ASP A 32 -15.64 7.20 -31.37
N PHE A 33 -15.35 8.21 -30.53
CA PHE A 33 -14.02 8.79 -30.38
C PHE A 33 -13.06 7.96 -29.51
N ASN A 34 -13.51 6.88 -28.86
CA ASN A 34 -12.63 6.03 -28.05
C ASN A 34 -11.53 5.34 -28.88
N LYS A 35 -11.68 5.31 -30.21
CA LYS A 35 -10.65 4.78 -31.13
C LYS A 35 -9.58 5.82 -31.50
N CYS A 36 -9.75 7.08 -31.12
CA CYS A 36 -8.79 8.13 -31.40
C CYS A 36 -7.60 8.02 -30.46
N GLU A 37 -6.38 8.14 -30.98
CA GLU A 37 -5.13 8.07 -30.21
C GLU A 37 -5.08 9.13 -29.08
N GLU A 38 -5.64 10.30 -29.33
CA GLU A 38 -5.66 11.42 -28.39
C GLU A 38 -6.80 11.35 -27.34
N ILE A 39 -7.63 10.30 -27.33
CA ILE A 39 -8.78 10.19 -26.40
C ILE A 39 -8.33 10.28 -24.94
N GLY A 40 -7.20 9.64 -24.62
CA GLY A 40 -6.59 9.68 -23.28
C GLY A 40 -6.29 11.10 -22.81
N SER A 41 -5.84 11.98 -23.71
CA SER A 41 -5.59 13.38 -23.38
C SER A 41 -6.87 14.17 -23.13
N LEU A 42 -7.95 13.87 -23.84
CA LEU A 42 -9.25 14.50 -23.61
C LEU A 42 -9.81 14.10 -22.24
N VAL A 43 -9.85 12.80 -21.93
CA VAL A 43 -10.42 12.33 -20.66
C VAL A 43 -9.58 12.78 -19.46
N CYS A 44 -8.26 12.74 -19.56
CA CYS A 44 -7.36 13.25 -18.52
C CYS A 44 -7.54 14.76 -18.30
N PHE A 45 -7.66 15.55 -19.38
CA PHE A 45 -7.94 16.97 -19.30
C PHE A 45 -9.28 17.24 -18.59
N LEU A 46 -10.35 16.54 -18.99
CA LEU A 46 -11.68 16.72 -18.42
C LEU A 46 -11.71 16.35 -16.93
N VAL A 47 -11.09 15.23 -16.55
CA VAL A 47 -11.02 14.79 -15.15
C VAL A 47 -10.21 15.75 -14.30
N SER A 48 -9.04 16.19 -14.78
CA SER A 48 -8.21 17.19 -14.12
C SER A 48 -8.94 18.53 -13.95
N LYS A 49 -9.57 19.04 -15.03
CA LYS A 49 -10.24 20.35 -15.02
C LYS A 49 -11.49 20.38 -14.14
N THR A 50 -12.14 19.23 -13.96
CA THR A 50 -13.40 19.12 -13.21
C THR A 50 -13.22 18.51 -11.82
N TYR A 51 -12.00 18.18 -11.42
CA TYR A 51 -11.70 17.49 -10.15
C TYR A 51 -12.60 16.26 -9.94
N GLY A 52 -12.84 15.49 -11.00
CA GLY A 52 -13.69 14.30 -10.95
C GLY A 52 -15.19 14.52 -10.71
N LEU A 53 -15.66 15.76 -10.50
CA LEU A 53 -17.09 16.04 -10.27
C LEU A 53 -17.97 15.70 -11.49
N GLY A 54 -17.37 15.64 -12.68
CA GLY A 54 -18.03 15.26 -13.93
C GLY A 54 -18.01 13.77 -14.25
N LEU A 55 -17.41 12.93 -13.41
CA LEU A 55 -17.08 11.55 -13.80
C LEU A 55 -18.29 10.73 -14.25
N LYS A 56 -19.43 10.88 -13.55
CA LYS A 56 -20.70 10.24 -13.95
C LYS A 56 -21.13 10.65 -15.36
N ILE A 57 -21.08 11.95 -15.69
CA ILE A 57 -21.45 12.46 -17.02
C ILE A 57 -20.54 11.85 -18.08
N LEU A 58 -19.22 11.83 -17.82
CA LEU A 58 -18.26 11.32 -18.78
C LEU A 58 -18.42 9.81 -19.03
N LEU A 59 -18.72 9.04 -17.98
CA LEU A 59 -19.07 7.62 -18.07
C LEU A 59 -20.40 7.41 -18.83
N ASP A 60 -21.43 8.20 -18.53
CA ASP A 60 -22.72 8.14 -19.20
C ASP A 60 -22.60 8.49 -20.70
N CYS A 61 -21.62 9.32 -21.07
CA CYS A 61 -21.26 9.61 -22.46
C CYS A 61 -20.50 8.47 -23.16
N GLY A 62 -20.15 7.41 -22.44
CA GLY A 62 -19.42 6.26 -22.98
C GLY A 62 -17.96 6.54 -23.30
N LEU A 63 -17.34 7.56 -22.69
CA LEU A 63 -15.92 7.85 -22.87
C LEU A 63 -15.07 6.82 -22.13
N ASP A 64 -14.00 6.36 -22.78
CA ASP A 64 -13.08 5.39 -22.21
C ASP A 64 -12.21 6.00 -21.08
N MET A 65 -12.53 5.65 -19.83
CA MET A 65 -11.81 6.10 -18.63
C MET A 65 -10.53 5.31 -18.35
N SER A 66 -10.25 4.26 -19.12
CA SER A 66 -9.00 3.52 -19.04
C SER A 66 -7.90 4.11 -19.92
N ALA A 67 -8.26 4.97 -20.87
CA ALA A 67 -7.33 5.54 -21.83
C ALA A 67 -6.27 6.43 -21.14
N SER A 68 -5.01 6.18 -21.47
CA SER A 68 -3.87 6.95 -20.97
C SER A 68 -3.54 8.15 -21.86
N HIS A 69 -3.16 9.27 -21.25
CA HIS A 69 -2.64 10.44 -21.94
C HIS A 69 -1.44 10.06 -22.84
N HIS A 70 -1.47 10.41 -24.12
CA HIS A 70 -0.47 9.96 -25.12
C HIS A 70 0.99 10.36 -24.79
N ILE A 71 1.20 11.51 -24.13
CA ILE A 71 2.54 11.98 -23.72
C ILE A 71 2.98 11.40 -22.36
N THR A 72 2.19 11.63 -21.31
CA THR A 72 2.61 11.30 -19.93
C THR A 72 2.29 9.86 -19.54
N GLY A 73 1.41 9.19 -20.28
CA GLY A 73 0.87 7.89 -19.89
C GLY A 73 -0.08 7.95 -18.70
N ASP A 74 -0.46 9.13 -18.20
CA ASP A 74 -1.38 9.24 -17.07
C ASP A 74 -2.76 8.73 -17.45
N THR A 75 -3.41 7.99 -16.56
CA THR A 75 -4.83 7.65 -16.68
C THR A 75 -5.67 8.58 -15.80
N PRO A 76 -6.98 8.71 -16.07
CA PRO A 76 -7.92 9.35 -15.16
C PRO A 76 -7.78 8.89 -13.71
N LEU A 77 -7.53 7.60 -13.48
CA LEU A 77 -7.37 7.04 -12.14
C LEU A 77 -6.11 7.58 -11.44
N ILE A 78 -4.96 7.64 -12.14
CA ILE A 78 -3.72 8.21 -11.59
C ILE A 78 -3.93 9.67 -11.19
N ILE A 79 -4.59 10.47 -12.04
CA ILE A 79 -4.88 11.88 -11.78
C ILE A 79 -5.74 12.02 -10.52
N LEU A 80 -6.85 11.29 -10.41
CA LEU A 80 -7.73 11.38 -9.25
C LEU A 80 -7.04 10.95 -7.94
N CYS A 81 -6.21 9.91 -8.00
CA CYS A 81 -5.44 9.45 -6.85
C CYS A 81 -4.38 10.49 -6.44
N ASN A 82 -3.72 11.13 -7.40
CA ASN A 82 -2.79 12.22 -7.13
C ASN A 82 -3.53 13.41 -6.50
N GLU A 83 -4.71 13.80 -6.99
CA GLU A 83 -5.49 14.89 -6.39
C GLU A 83 -6.15 14.52 -5.04
N GLY A 84 -6.13 13.25 -4.64
CA GLY A 84 -6.70 12.77 -3.37
C GLY A 84 -8.23 12.71 -3.35
N LEU A 85 -8.86 12.62 -4.52
CA LEU A 85 -10.31 12.72 -4.71
C LEU A 85 -11.03 11.39 -4.46
N CYS A 86 -11.18 11.03 -3.18
CA CYS A 86 -11.61 9.69 -2.75
C CYS A 86 -12.92 9.19 -3.40
N GLY A 87 -13.94 10.03 -3.51
CA GLY A 87 -15.24 9.62 -4.08
C GLY A 87 -15.13 9.26 -5.56
N ALA A 88 -14.46 10.11 -6.35
CA ALA A 88 -14.24 9.88 -7.77
C ALA A 88 -13.26 8.71 -8.01
N THR A 89 -12.22 8.56 -7.17
CA THR A 89 -11.31 7.41 -7.22
C THR A 89 -12.05 6.09 -7.08
N LYS A 90 -12.90 5.95 -6.05
CA LYS A 90 -13.69 4.73 -5.85
C LYS A 90 -14.63 4.45 -7.02
N GLN A 91 -15.29 5.49 -7.52
CA GLN A 91 -16.17 5.36 -8.67
C GLN A 91 -15.44 4.81 -9.91
N LEU A 92 -14.18 5.20 -10.16
CA LEU A 92 -13.38 4.60 -11.23
C LEU A 92 -12.93 3.18 -10.91
N ILE A 93 -12.50 2.90 -9.68
CA ILE A 93 -12.07 1.54 -9.29
C ILE A 93 -13.20 0.53 -9.57
N ASP A 94 -14.44 0.88 -9.23
CA ASP A 94 -15.62 0.01 -9.42
C ASP A 94 -16.04 -0.15 -10.89
N LYS A 95 -15.50 0.66 -11.81
CA LYS A 95 -15.92 0.72 -13.22
C LYS A 95 -14.86 0.26 -14.21
N LEU A 96 -13.60 0.28 -13.82
CA LEU A 96 -12.49 -0.08 -14.69
C LEU A 96 -12.18 -1.57 -14.59
N GLU A 97 -11.69 -2.13 -15.70
CA GLU A 97 -11.19 -3.49 -15.73
C GLU A 97 -9.90 -3.63 -14.89
N PRO A 98 -9.64 -4.79 -14.27
CA PRO A 98 -8.49 -4.97 -13.38
C PRO A 98 -7.13 -4.60 -14.01
N ALA A 99 -6.94 -4.84 -15.31
CA ALA A 99 -5.71 -4.48 -16.00
C ALA A 99 -5.45 -2.96 -16.00
N SER A 100 -6.49 -2.14 -16.11
CA SER A 100 -6.39 -0.68 -16.14
C SER A 100 -6.13 -0.06 -14.77
N LEU A 101 -6.51 -0.75 -13.69
CA LEU A 101 -6.33 -0.28 -12.31
C LEU A 101 -4.86 -0.19 -11.90
N PHE A 102 -4.02 -1.05 -12.47
CA PHE A 102 -2.59 -1.15 -12.17
C PHE A 102 -1.70 -0.58 -13.28
N HIS A 103 -2.28 0.22 -14.17
CA HIS A 103 -1.53 0.93 -15.20
C HIS A 103 -0.44 1.81 -14.58
N SER A 104 0.72 1.82 -15.22
CA SER A 104 1.87 2.65 -14.87
C SER A 104 2.12 3.67 -15.99
N ASN A 105 2.27 4.93 -15.61
CA ASN A 105 2.57 6.00 -16.57
C ASN A 105 4.06 5.96 -17.02
N VAL A 106 4.49 6.88 -17.90
CA VAL A 106 5.84 6.84 -18.48
C VAL A 106 6.97 7.04 -17.47
N ILE A 107 6.67 7.55 -16.27
CA ILE A 107 7.63 7.73 -15.17
C ILE A 107 7.43 6.73 -14.03
N GLY A 108 6.63 5.69 -14.22
CA GLY A 108 6.44 4.63 -13.24
C GLY A 108 5.39 4.92 -12.16
N LEU A 109 4.55 5.96 -12.31
CA LEU A 109 3.50 6.25 -11.34
C LEU A 109 2.26 5.39 -11.60
N THR A 110 1.72 4.82 -10.54
CA THR A 110 0.48 4.03 -10.53
C THR A 110 -0.55 4.63 -9.58
N ALA A 111 -1.79 4.15 -9.66
CA ALA A 111 -2.83 4.50 -8.69
C ALA A 111 -2.40 4.12 -7.25
N ILE A 112 -1.72 2.97 -7.08
CA ILE A 112 -1.19 2.52 -5.79
C ILE A 112 -0.16 3.52 -5.26
N THR A 113 0.84 3.89 -6.06
CA THR A 113 1.89 4.80 -5.59
C THR A 113 1.34 6.18 -5.25
N GLN A 114 0.35 6.68 -5.99
CA GLN A 114 -0.28 7.96 -5.68
C GLN A 114 -1.06 7.94 -4.37
N LEU A 115 -1.89 6.92 -4.17
CA LEU A 115 -2.67 6.78 -2.95
C LEU A 115 -1.77 6.56 -1.72
N LEU A 116 -0.63 5.87 -1.89
CA LEU A 116 0.42 5.75 -0.88
C LEU A 116 1.06 7.11 -0.56
N CYS A 117 1.51 7.83 -1.58
CA CYS A 117 2.15 9.14 -1.42
C CYS A 117 1.24 10.12 -0.66
N ARG A 118 -0.07 10.06 -0.91
CA ARG A 118 -1.08 10.93 -0.30
C ARG A 118 -1.69 10.37 1.00
N ALA A 119 -1.23 9.21 1.46
CA ALA A 119 -1.60 8.55 2.70
C ALA A 119 -3.11 8.19 2.83
N HIS A 120 -3.68 7.57 1.80
CA HIS A 120 -5.10 7.16 1.73
C HIS A 120 -5.43 5.86 2.50
N GLY A 121 -4.82 5.65 3.68
CA GLY A 121 -5.01 4.43 4.48
C GLY A 121 -6.40 4.30 5.14
N ALA A 122 -7.06 5.42 5.45
CA ALA A 122 -8.33 5.44 6.19
C ALA A 122 -9.59 5.66 5.34
N CYS A 123 -9.45 5.92 4.04
CA CYS A 123 -10.58 6.30 3.17
C CYS A 123 -11.09 5.15 2.30
N ASN A 124 -10.59 3.92 2.48
CA ASN A 124 -10.89 2.71 1.71
C ASN A 124 -10.51 2.74 0.22
N CYS A 125 -9.88 3.79 -0.30
CA CYS A 125 -9.43 3.81 -1.70
C CYS A 125 -8.33 2.77 -1.94
N LEU A 126 -7.34 2.70 -1.04
CA LEU A 126 -6.28 1.69 -1.12
C LEU A 126 -6.85 0.28 -0.95
N GLU A 127 -7.70 0.04 0.05
CA GLU A 127 -8.30 -1.28 0.27
C GLU A 127 -9.13 -1.74 -0.94
N SER A 128 -9.94 -0.84 -1.52
CA SER A 128 -10.72 -1.11 -2.72
C SER A 128 -9.80 -1.47 -3.90
N LEU A 129 -8.75 -0.68 -4.17
CA LEU A 129 -7.81 -0.97 -5.24
C LEU A 129 -7.08 -2.32 -5.03
N LEU A 130 -6.63 -2.59 -3.80
CA LEU A 130 -5.97 -3.85 -3.44
C LEU A 130 -6.90 -5.06 -3.57
N SER A 131 -8.23 -4.89 -3.43
CA SER A 131 -9.20 -5.99 -3.59
C SER A 131 -9.27 -6.54 -5.02
N HIS A 132 -8.80 -5.77 -6.01
CA HIS A 132 -8.69 -6.20 -7.41
C HIS A 132 -7.32 -6.80 -7.75
N LEU A 133 -6.36 -6.83 -6.80
CA LEU A 133 -5.08 -7.48 -7.01
C LEU A 133 -5.21 -8.99 -6.89
N CYS A 134 -4.70 -9.70 -7.90
CA CYS A 134 -4.34 -11.10 -7.72
C CYS A 134 -3.08 -11.16 -6.85
N LEU A 135 -3.26 -11.39 -5.53
CA LEU A 135 -2.16 -11.37 -4.56
C LEU A 135 -0.97 -12.27 -4.96
N CYS A 136 -1.18 -13.40 -5.64
CA CYS A 136 -0.07 -14.27 -6.04
C CYS A 136 0.85 -13.62 -7.08
N SER A 137 0.31 -12.89 -8.06
CA SER A 137 1.15 -12.22 -9.06
C SER A 137 1.90 -11.01 -8.49
N ALA A 138 1.32 -10.33 -7.50
CA ALA A 138 1.87 -9.12 -6.86
C ALA A 138 2.84 -9.38 -5.69
N LEU A 139 2.71 -10.52 -4.99
CA LEU A 139 3.55 -10.89 -3.84
C LEU A 139 4.90 -11.50 -4.23
N LEU A 140 5.22 -11.59 -5.52
CA LEU A 140 6.45 -12.24 -6.00
C LEU A 140 7.49 -11.21 -6.44
N PRO A 141 8.54 -10.97 -5.63
CA PRO A 141 9.74 -10.33 -6.13
C PRO A 141 10.29 -11.11 -7.33
N VAL A 142 10.72 -10.40 -8.37
CA VAL A 142 11.38 -10.96 -9.56
C VAL A 142 12.56 -11.86 -9.15
N ASP A 143 13.29 -11.49 -8.09
CA ASP A 143 14.43 -12.25 -7.56
C ASP A 143 14.08 -13.67 -7.07
N LEU A 144 12.83 -13.92 -6.66
CA LEU A 144 12.39 -15.26 -6.24
C LEU A 144 11.90 -16.12 -7.43
N ARG A 145 11.57 -15.51 -8.57
CA ARG A 145 11.26 -16.25 -9.80
C ARG A 145 12.53 -16.86 -10.40
N MET A 146 13.63 -16.10 -10.39
CA MET A 146 14.91 -16.51 -10.99
C MET A 146 15.61 -17.67 -10.26
N ASN A 147 15.42 -17.82 -8.95
CA ASN A 147 16.06 -18.90 -8.18
C ASN A 147 15.47 -20.30 -8.42
N SER A 148 14.35 -20.41 -9.15
CA SER A 148 13.79 -21.71 -9.55
C SER A 148 14.27 -22.21 -10.92
N HIS A 149 15.00 -21.38 -11.69
CA HIS A 149 15.45 -21.73 -13.03
C HIS A 149 16.91 -22.23 -13.12
N THR A 150 17.66 -22.23 -12.02
CA THR A 150 19.08 -22.65 -12.02
C THR A 150 19.36 -24.02 -11.38
N ARG A 151 18.33 -24.79 -11.01
CA ARG A 151 18.49 -26.19 -10.59
C ARG A 151 17.69 -27.16 -11.45
N SER A 152 17.99 -27.18 -12.75
CA SER A 152 17.69 -28.33 -13.60
C SER A 152 18.65 -28.40 -14.78
N MET A 153 19.50 -29.42 -14.74
CA MET A 153 20.29 -30.02 -15.81
C MET A 153 21.51 -29.27 -16.39
N SER A 154 22.64 -29.95 -16.16
CA SER A 154 23.93 -29.96 -16.85
C SER A 154 24.06 -29.42 -18.29
N SER A 155 25.22 -28.78 -18.47
CA SER A 155 26.15 -28.81 -19.61
C SER A 155 25.98 -27.80 -20.77
N MET A 156 27.06 -27.02 -20.92
CA MET A 156 27.64 -26.44 -22.14
C MET A 156 26.90 -25.31 -22.86
N GLY A 157 27.54 -24.13 -22.88
CA GLY A 157 27.25 -23.05 -23.82
C GLY A 157 27.15 -21.69 -23.15
N LEU A 158 28.26 -20.94 -23.14
CA LEU A 158 28.23 -19.48 -23.02
C LEU A 158 27.28 -18.93 -24.09
N LEU A 159 26.35 -18.07 -23.70
CA LEU A 159 26.04 -16.84 -24.42
C LEU A 159 25.45 -15.84 -23.42
N HIS A 160 26.11 -14.70 -23.33
CA HIS A 160 25.71 -13.54 -22.56
C HIS A 160 24.26 -13.16 -22.86
N SER A 161 23.41 -13.16 -21.84
CA SER A 161 22.20 -12.35 -21.81
C SER A 161 22.28 -11.49 -20.56
N GLU A 162 22.53 -10.20 -20.77
CA GLU A 162 22.41 -9.18 -19.73
C GLU A 162 20.97 -9.20 -19.19
N PRO A 163 20.76 -9.12 -17.87
CA PRO A 163 19.43 -9.03 -17.31
C PRO A 163 18.87 -7.63 -17.61
N LEU A 164 17.96 -7.57 -18.58
CA LEU A 164 17.00 -6.47 -18.75
C LEU A 164 16.04 -6.45 -17.54
N PHE A 165 16.51 -5.92 -16.41
CA PHE A 165 15.66 -5.55 -15.29
C PHE A 165 16.12 -4.20 -14.75
N GLU A 166 15.59 -3.14 -15.36
CA GLU A 166 15.60 -1.81 -14.77
C GLU A 166 14.14 -1.39 -14.52
N ASN A 167 13.83 -1.19 -13.23
CA ASN A 167 12.98 -0.12 -12.74
C ASN A 167 11.45 -0.20 -12.90
N ASP A 168 10.80 -1.35 -12.68
CA ASP A 168 9.34 -1.40 -12.47
C ASP A 168 8.96 -1.33 -10.97
N GLU A 169 9.53 -0.36 -10.23
CA GLU A 169 9.19 -0.12 -8.81
C GLU A 169 7.77 0.41 -8.61
N GLY A 170 7.13 0.91 -9.67
CA GLY A 170 5.84 1.60 -9.63
C GLY A 170 4.65 0.74 -9.23
N SER A 171 4.72 -0.56 -9.52
CA SER A 171 3.64 -1.52 -9.25
C SER A 171 3.97 -2.47 -8.10
N GLN A 172 5.10 -2.27 -7.41
CA GLN A 172 5.47 -3.10 -6.27
C GLN A 172 4.46 -2.88 -5.14
N VAL A 173 3.86 -3.95 -4.63
CA VAL A 173 2.87 -3.87 -3.53
C VAL A 173 3.51 -4.28 -2.20
N LEU A 174 4.54 -5.12 -2.25
CA LEU A 174 5.35 -5.55 -1.11
C LEU A 174 6.46 -4.56 -0.80
N PHE A 175 6.45 -3.97 0.40
CA PHE A 175 7.48 -3.02 0.82
C PHE A 175 8.14 -3.43 2.12
N THR A 176 9.38 -2.99 2.31
CA THR A 176 9.96 -2.81 3.65
C THR A 176 9.33 -1.57 4.33
N VAL A 177 9.49 -1.45 5.65
CA VAL A 177 8.94 -0.30 6.38
C VAL A 177 9.58 1.01 5.91
N ASP A 178 10.90 1.03 5.67
CA ASP A 178 11.59 2.22 5.15
C ASP A 178 11.08 2.62 3.75
N GLN A 179 10.89 1.65 2.84
CA GLN A 179 10.38 1.90 1.49
C GLN A 179 8.96 2.44 1.49
N LEU A 180 8.11 1.95 2.39
CA LEU A 180 6.73 2.41 2.52
C LEU A 180 6.68 3.82 3.11
N LEU A 181 7.40 4.05 4.22
CA LEU A 181 7.45 5.37 4.87
C LEU A 181 8.13 6.43 4.00
N GLY A 182 9.15 6.07 3.23
CA GLY A 182 9.83 6.96 2.30
C GLY A 182 8.93 7.46 1.16
N ARG A 183 7.93 6.68 0.76
CA ARG A 183 6.96 7.07 -0.29
C ARG A 183 5.86 7.99 0.24
N ILE A 184 5.53 7.93 1.53
CA ILE A 184 4.46 8.76 2.10
C ILE A 184 4.95 10.21 2.25
N LYS A 185 4.28 11.13 1.54
CA LYS A 185 4.57 12.57 1.58
C LYS A 185 3.76 13.33 2.65
N SER A 186 2.79 12.67 3.27
CA SER A 186 2.00 13.29 4.34
C SER A 186 2.77 13.28 5.65
N ASP A 187 2.80 14.42 6.35
CA ASP A 187 3.34 14.52 7.72
C ASP A 187 2.28 14.26 8.81
N ASN A 188 1.05 13.92 8.41
CA ASN A 188 -0.02 13.62 9.36
C ASN A 188 0.14 12.19 9.89
N SER A 189 0.51 12.07 11.17
CA SER A 189 0.79 10.78 11.82
C SER A 189 -0.37 9.80 11.76
N GLU A 190 -1.63 10.26 11.88
CA GLU A 190 -2.80 9.38 11.81
C GLU A 190 -2.96 8.77 10.40
N ARG A 191 -2.72 9.56 9.35
CA ARG A 191 -2.76 9.05 7.97
C ARG A 191 -1.64 8.06 7.70
N ILE A 192 -0.42 8.35 8.17
CA ILE A 192 0.72 7.43 8.06
C ILE A 192 0.43 6.11 8.78
N ILE A 193 -0.02 6.16 10.04
CA ILE A 193 -0.39 4.98 10.84
C ILE A 193 -1.44 4.15 10.10
N SER A 194 -2.45 4.79 9.51
CA SER A 194 -3.52 4.11 8.78
C SER A 194 -3.00 3.34 7.56
N VAL A 195 -2.03 3.90 6.82
CA VAL A 195 -1.38 3.19 5.70
C VAL A 195 -0.60 1.97 6.20
N LEU A 196 0.20 2.13 7.25
CA LEU A 196 0.96 1.02 7.83
C LEU A 196 0.04 -0.11 8.34
N GLN A 197 -1.03 0.24 9.04
CA GLN A 197 -2.01 -0.72 9.54
C GLN A 197 -2.69 -1.48 8.39
N LEU A 198 -3.04 -0.80 7.30
CA LEU A 198 -3.59 -1.46 6.11
C LEU A 198 -2.60 -2.45 5.49
N TRP A 199 -1.33 -2.05 5.33
CA TRP A 199 -0.29 -2.92 4.80
C TRP A 199 -0.02 -4.15 5.70
N ILE A 200 -0.04 -3.94 7.01
CA ILE A 200 0.08 -5.01 8.00
C ILE A 200 -1.09 -5.99 7.89
N LYS A 201 -2.33 -5.48 7.87
CA LYS A 201 -3.56 -6.28 7.76
C LYS A 201 -3.57 -7.11 6.48
N ALA A 202 -3.11 -6.53 5.37
CA ALA A 202 -3.03 -7.21 4.08
C ALA A 202 -1.78 -8.13 3.95
N ASN A 203 -0.94 -8.23 4.98
CA ASN A 203 0.33 -8.99 4.98
C ASN A 203 1.31 -8.54 3.87
N LEU A 204 1.26 -7.27 3.49
CA LEU A 204 2.03 -6.67 2.39
C LEU A 204 3.40 -6.11 2.83
N LEU A 205 3.81 -6.37 4.06
CA LEU A 205 5.16 -6.04 4.53
C LEU A 205 6.10 -7.22 4.35
N ARG A 206 7.25 -6.94 3.74
CA ARG A 206 8.30 -7.92 3.45
C ARG A 206 8.93 -8.36 4.77
N LEU A 207 8.74 -9.62 5.16
CA LEU A 207 9.41 -10.17 6.35
C LEU A 207 10.93 -10.19 6.14
N THR A 208 11.68 -9.88 7.19
CA THR A 208 13.14 -10.07 7.21
C THR A 208 13.46 -11.57 7.16
N TYR A 209 14.08 -12.02 6.07
CA TYR A 209 14.52 -13.41 5.91
C TYR A 209 15.74 -13.66 6.79
N THR A 210 15.67 -14.67 7.66
CA THR A 210 16.81 -15.00 8.55
C THR A 210 17.83 -15.96 7.93
N THR A 211 17.76 -16.23 6.63
CA THR A 211 18.64 -17.22 5.96
C THR A 211 19.87 -16.59 5.32
N GLY A 212 20.08 -15.28 5.45
CA GLY A 212 21.30 -14.56 5.01
C GLY A 212 22.06 -13.95 6.19
N ASP A 213 23.26 -13.43 5.94
CA ASP A 213 24.18 -12.86 6.94
C ASP A 213 23.47 -11.98 7.99
N SER A 214 23.81 -12.22 9.27
CA SER A 214 23.23 -11.50 10.42
C SER A 214 23.51 -9.98 10.39
N SER A 215 24.52 -9.53 9.65
CA SER A 215 24.86 -8.11 9.49
C SER A 215 23.81 -7.35 8.67
N MET A 216 23.44 -7.84 7.49
CA MET A 216 22.47 -7.17 6.61
C MET A 216 21.06 -7.08 7.24
N GLN A 217 20.70 -8.07 8.07
CA GLN A 217 19.44 -8.04 8.82
C GLN A 217 19.42 -6.93 9.87
N ASN A 218 20.51 -6.77 10.62
CA ASN A 218 20.61 -5.72 11.63
C ASN A 218 20.61 -4.33 10.99
N GLU A 219 21.23 -4.17 9.82
CA GLU A 219 21.19 -2.91 9.05
C GLU A 219 19.75 -2.56 8.63
N GLN A 220 19.00 -3.51 8.06
CA GLN A 220 17.62 -3.27 7.64
C GLN A 220 16.69 -2.96 8.83
N LEU A 221 16.82 -3.69 9.94
CA LEU A 221 16.06 -3.43 11.17
C LEU A 221 16.40 -2.05 11.75
N THR A 222 17.67 -1.67 11.72
CA THR A 222 18.15 -0.36 12.16
C THR A 222 17.57 0.75 11.28
N CYS A 223 17.63 0.58 9.95
CA CYS A 223 17.06 1.52 8.99
C CYS A 223 15.55 1.72 9.22
N ASN A 224 14.78 0.62 9.28
CA ASN A 224 13.35 0.67 9.55
C ASN A 224 13.03 1.39 10.87
N THR A 225 13.80 1.11 11.93
CA THR A 225 13.60 1.72 13.26
C THR A 225 13.90 3.21 13.24
N ASN A 226 14.99 3.62 12.59
CA ASN A 226 15.37 5.03 12.45
C ASN A 226 14.33 5.81 11.64
N VAL A 227 13.90 5.29 10.49
CA VAL A 227 12.89 5.95 9.65
C VAL A 227 11.55 6.07 10.38
N LEU A 228 11.14 5.02 11.11
CA LEU A 228 9.95 5.10 11.96
C LEU A 228 10.10 6.16 13.06
N GLY A 229 11.27 6.20 13.70
CA GLY A 229 11.64 7.19 14.70
C GLY A 229 11.51 8.62 14.17
N GLU A 230 12.05 8.88 12.98
CA GLU A 230 12.05 10.20 12.34
C GLU A 230 10.67 10.63 11.82
N LYS A 231 9.96 9.73 11.12
CA LYS A 231 8.71 10.06 10.42
C LYS A 231 7.46 9.99 11.31
N LEU A 232 7.49 9.21 12.38
CA LEU A 232 6.32 8.99 13.24
C LEU A 232 6.58 9.36 14.70
N LEU A 233 7.61 8.78 15.32
CA LEU A 233 7.80 8.97 16.78
C LEU A 233 8.19 10.41 17.10
N ARG A 234 9.25 10.95 16.51
CA ARG A 234 9.72 12.32 16.80
C ARG A 234 8.64 13.39 16.58
N PRO A 235 7.85 13.39 15.48
CA PRO A 235 6.75 14.34 15.31
C PRO A 235 5.65 14.19 16.36
N LEU A 236 5.29 12.95 16.73
CA LEU A 236 4.33 12.73 17.80
C LEU A 236 4.89 13.17 19.16
N LEU A 237 6.18 12.98 19.41
CA LEU A 237 6.79 13.34 20.70
C LEU A 237 7.06 14.85 20.85
N SER A 238 7.25 15.57 19.74
CA SER A 238 7.57 17.00 19.74
C SER A 238 6.35 17.92 19.74
N CYS A 239 5.16 17.44 19.41
CA CYS A 239 3.95 18.25 19.47
C CYS A 239 3.51 18.52 20.91
N VAL A 240 3.45 19.81 21.30
CA VAL A 240 2.72 20.25 22.49
C VAL A 240 1.23 20.04 22.22
N PHE A 241 0.69 19.04 22.88
CA PHE A 241 -0.57 18.40 22.55
C PHE A 241 -1.79 19.14 23.14
N TYR A 242 -2.68 19.66 22.30
CA TYR A 242 -3.95 20.30 22.70
C TYR A 242 -5.20 19.63 22.08
N SER A 243 -5.10 18.43 21.48
CA SER A 243 -6.22 17.82 20.75
C SER A 243 -6.90 16.66 21.47
N ASN A 244 -8.23 16.59 21.42
CA ASN A 244 -9.04 15.56 22.09
C ASN A 244 -8.84 14.11 21.55
N ASN A 245 -8.05 13.91 20.49
CA ASN A 245 -7.89 12.61 19.79
C ASN A 245 -6.56 11.89 20.08
N ILE A 246 -5.71 12.45 20.93
CA ILE A 246 -4.36 11.91 21.20
C ILE A 246 -4.41 10.50 21.77
N GLY A 247 -5.34 10.24 22.69
CA GLY A 247 -5.49 8.93 23.30
C GLY A 247 -5.68 7.82 22.27
N SER A 248 -6.50 8.11 21.24
CA SER A 248 -6.77 7.20 20.12
C SER A 248 -5.54 6.99 19.23
N ILE A 249 -4.84 8.08 18.85
CA ILE A 249 -3.65 8.00 17.98
C ILE A 249 -2.54 7.21 18.67
N MET A 250 -2.31 7.43 19.96
CA MET A 250 -1.27 6.74 20.68
C MET A 250 -1.57 5.26 20.89
N ASN A 251 -2.82 4.88 21.15
CA ASN A 251 -3.21 3.47 21.20
C ASN A 251 -3.00 2.79 19.82
N LYS A 252 -3.37 3.48 18.72
CA LYS A 252 -3.08 2.98 17.37
C LYS A 252 -1.58 2.81 17.12
N LEU A 253 -0.75 3.71 17.64
CA LEU A 253 0.71 3.65 17.53
C LEU A 253 1.29 2.48 18.34
N GLU A 254 0.81 2.26 19.56
CA GLU A 254 1.22 1.14 20.41
C GLU A 254 0.95 -0.21 19.71
N ILE A 255 -0.29 -0.40 19.23
CA ILE A 255 -0.69 -1.57 18.44
C ILE A 255 0.23 -1.75 17.23
N LEU A 256 0.49 -0.66 16.50
CA LEU A 256 1.35 -0.67 15.32
C LEU A 256 2.78 -1.11 15.67
N ILE A 257 3.38 -0.57 16.72
CA ILE A 257 4.73 -0.93 17.17
C ILE A 257 4.79 -2.42 17.53
N CYS A 258 3.83 -2.92 18.31
CA CYS A 258 3.74 -4.34 18.65
C CYS A 258 3.63 -5.22 17.39
N GLN A 259 2.80 -4.83 16.42
CA GLN A 259 2.66 -5.57 15.17
C GLN A 259 3.95 -5.59 14.36
N LEU A 260 4.65 -4.47 14.26
CA LEU A 260 5.93 -4.37 13.53
C LEU A 260 7.06 -5.15 14.22
N LEU A 261 7.06 -5.24 15.55
CA LEU A 261 7.97 -6.10 16.31
C LEU A 261 7.68 -7.58 16.07
N ILE A 262 6.40 -7.99 16.09
CA ILE A 262 5.99 -9.36 15.75
C ILE A 262 6.38 -9.71 14.31
N LEU A 263 6.24 -8.76 13.38
CA LEU A 263 6.69 -8.90 12.00
C LEU A 263 8.21 -8.92 11.83
N GLY A 264 8.96 -8.62 12.90
CA GLY A 264 10.41 -8.53 12.82
C GLY A 264 10.89 -7.41 11.91
N GLN A 265 10.21 -6.26 11.94
CA GLN A 265 10.57 -5.09 11.16
C GLN A 265 11.36 -4.06 11.97
N LEU A 266 11.34 -4.14 13.29
CA LEU A 266 11.96 -3.16 14.18
C LEU A 266 13.02 -3.79 15.08
N HIS A 267 14.01 -2.97 15.43
CA HIS A 267 15.04 -3.29 16.42
C HIS A 267 14.59 -2.80 17.79
N GLY A 268 14.18 -3.71 18.67
CA GLY A 268 13.62 -3.39 19.99
C GLY A 268 14.53 -2.47 20.84
N CYS A 269 15.84 -2.73 20.90
CA CYS A 269 16.76 -1.91 21.68
C CYS A 269 16.86 -0.47 21.17
N LEU A 270 17.10 -0.27 19.87
CA LEU A 270 17.15 1.06 19.26
C LEU A 270 15.84 1.83 19.39
N LEU A 271 14.70 1.14 19.35
CA LEU A 271 13.41 1.75 19.61
C LEU A 271 13.34 2.30 21.05
N ILE A 272 13.78 1.52 22.04
CA ILE A 272 13.86 1.94 23.45
C ILE A 272 14.85 3.12 23.60
N ASP A 273 16.01 3.06 22.94
CA ASP A 273 16.99 4.14 22.98
C ASP A 273 16.42 5.43 22.36
N SER A 274 15.72 5.33 21.23
CA SER A 274 15.05 6.47 20.59
C SER A 274 13.96 7.08 21.47
N ILE A 275 13.19 6.22 22.15
CA ILE A 275 12.14 6.60 23.11
C ILE A 275 12.72 7.27 24.36
N THR A 276 13.84 6.77 24.88
CA THR A 276 14.47 7.30 26.11
C THR A 276 15.23 8.61 25.84
N GLN A 277 15.85 8.74 24.67
CA GLN A 277 16.53 9.97 24.24
C GLN A 277 15.56 11.10 23.89
N SER A 278 14.32 10.78 23.53
CA SER A 278 13.27 11.75 23.23
C SER A 278 12.57 12.31 24.48
N ASN A 279 13.16 12.10 25.67
CA ASN A 279 12.70 12.60 26.96
C ASN A 279 12.02 13.97 26.86
N PRO A 280 10.69 14.05 27.10
CA PRO A 280 10.04 15.32 27.30
C PRO A 280 10.53 15.83 28.65
N VAL A 281 11.41 16.84 28.64
CA VAL A 281 11.91 17.53 29.84
C VAL A 281 10.76 18.12 30.67
N ASP A 282 9.56 18.22 30.10
CA ASP A 282 8.35 18.70 30.76
C ASP A 282 7.46 17.56 31.28
N SER A 283 7.25 17.57 32.60
CA SER A 283 6.35 16.73 33.40
C SER A 283 4.86 16.75 33.00
N LYS A 284 4.50 17.38 31.87
CA LYS A 284 3.11 17.60 31.43
C LYS A 284 2.53 16.50 30.52
N ASN A 285 3.35 15.55 30.05
CA ASN A 285 2.90 14.47 29.15
C ASN A 285 2.95 13.08 29.84
N GLN A 286 2.38 12.97 31.04
CA GLN A 286 2.33 11.72 31.80
C GLN A 286 1.70 10.55 31.01
N TYR A 287 0.73 10.83 30.13
CA TYR A 287 0.11 9.84 29.25
C TYR A 287 1.09 9.24 28.24
N LEU A 288 1.93 10.08 27.64
CA LEU A 288 2.97 9.64 26.71
C LEU A 288 4.00 8.77 27.43
N ASN A 289 4.44 9.19 28.62
CA ASN A 289 5.35 8.39 29.44
C ASN A 289 4.74 7.04 29.81
N ASN A 290 3.43 6.98 30.10
CA ASN A 290 2.75 5.71 30.37
C ASN A 290 2.75 4.78 29.15
N ILE A 291 2.54 5.28 27.93
CA ILE A 291 2.57 4.46 26.71
C ILE A 291 3.99 4.00 26.37
N LEU A 292 4.97 4.89 26.54
CA LEU A 292 6.37 4.56 26.33
C LEU A 292 6.85 3.51 27.34
N GLU A 293 6.43 3.64 28.61
CA GLU A 293 6.66 2.63 29.63
C GLU A 293 5.86 1.34 29.37
N ASP A 294 4.64 1.40 28.85
CA ASP A 294 3.89 0.21 28.49
C ASP A 294 4.55 -0.54 27.33
N ILE A 295 4.98 0.17 26.28
CA ILE A 295 5.81 -0.40 25.20
C ILE A 295 7.09 -1.01 25.77
N ARG A 296 7.76 -0.31 26.70
CA ARG A 296 8.98 -0.79 27.36
C ARG A 296 8.71 -2.05 28.20
N CYS A 297 7.61 -2.10 28.94
CA CYS A 297 7.16 -3.27 29.71
C CYS A 297 6.83 -4.45 28.79
N HIS A 298 6.19 -4.20 27.65
CA HIS A 298 5.92 -5.23 26.62
C HIS A 298 7.20 -5.75 25.95
N LEU A 299 8.24 -4.92 25.86
CA LEU A 299 9.55 -5.28 25.32
C LEU A 299 10.47 -5.99 26.34
N ASN A 300 10.26 -5.77 27.64
CA ASN A 300 11.05 -6.40 28.70
C ASN A 300 10.61 -7.87 28.97
N ALA A 301 11.56 -8.72 29.39
CA ALA A 301 11.31 -10.15 29.65
C ALA A 301 10.35 -10.33 30.85
N PRO A 302 9.40 -11.32 30.83
CA PRO A 302 9.33 -12.55 30.03
C PRO A 302 8.39 -12.54 28.80
N LEU A 303 7.74 -11.42 28.44
CA LEU A 303 6.89 -11.32 27.23
C LEU A 303 7.68 -11.49 25.92
N ASN A 304 9.00 -11.29 25.97
CA ASN A 304 9.90 -11.45 24.82
C ASN A 304 9.82 -12.88 24.21
N LEU A 305 9.75 -13.94 25.02
CA LEU A 305 9.60 -15.31 24.49
C LEU A 305 8.27 -15.53 23.78
N ARG A 306 7.18 -14.94 24.30
CA ARG A 306 5.85 -15.02 23.68
C ARG A 306 5.84 -14.31 22.33
N LEU A 307 6.37 -13.09 22.26
CA LEU A 307 6.45 -12.32 21.01
C LEU A 307 7.38 -12.99 19.98
N LEU A 308 8.53 -13.52 20.42
CA LEU A 308 9.44 -14.30 19.58
C LEU A 308 8.78 -15.59 19.07
N GLY A 309 8.03 -16.28 19.92
CA GLY A 309 7.24 -17.46 19.54
C GLY A 309 6.16 -17.14 18.52
N ILE A 310 5.38 -16.07 18.74
CA ILE A 310 4.37 -15.57 17.79
C ILE A 310 5.04 -15.20 16.47
N ARG A 311 6.16 -14.47 16.50
CA ARG A 311 6.95 -14.10 15.33
C ARG A 311 7.40 -15.33 14.55
N ALA A 312 7.93 -16.35 15.23
CA ALA A 312 8.38 -17.58 14.60
C ALA A 312 7.23 -18.33 13.93
N ILE A 313 6.09 -18.51 14.63
CA ILE A 313 4.89 -19.16 14.08
C ILE A 313 4.38 -18.40 12.85
N ARG A 314 4.18 -17.07 12.99
CA ARG A 314 3.69 -16.22 11.91
C ARG A 314 4.59 -16.28 10.69
N ARG A 315 5.91 -16.23 10.89
CA ARG A 315 6.89 -16.34 9.82
C ARG A 315 6.76 -17.66 9.06
N ILE A 316 6.66 -18.77 9.77
CA ILE A 316 6.49 -20.10 9.15
C ILE A 316 5.21 -20.13 8.30
N LEU A 317 4.10 -19.64 8.86
CA LEU A 317 2.82 -19.60 8.15
C LEU A 317 2.85 -18.68 6.93
N GLN A 318 3.44 -17.49 7.06
CA GLN A 318 3.51 -16.52 5.97
C GLN A 318 4.43 -17.04 4.85
N TYR A 319 5.52 -17.69 5.21
CA TYR A 319 6.40 -18.36 4.25
C TYR A 319 5.66 -19.49 3.51
N ARG A 320 4.91 -20.33 4.22
CA ARG A 320 4.07 -21.38 3.60
C ARG A 320 2.99 -20.79 2.69
N PHE A 321 2.36 -19.70 3.11
CA PHE A 321 1.37 -18.98 2.31
C PHE A 321 1.97 -18.51 0.99
N ILE A 322 3.11 -17.81 1.06
CA ILE A 322 3.83 -17.33 -0.13
C ILE A 322 4.23 -18.50 -1.04
N LEU A 323 4.76 -19.60 -0.49
CA LEU A 323 5.11 -20.79 -1.27
C LEU A 323 3.91 -21.43 -1.96
N ILE A 324 2.76 -21.51 -1.30
CA ILE A 324 1.55 -22.09 -1.89
C ILE A 324 1.04 -21.21 -3.04
N CYS A 325 1.01 -19.90 -2.81
CA CYS A 325 0.70 -18.90 -3.84
C CYS A 325 1.59 -19.07 -5.09
N GLN A 326 2.89 -19.32 -4.90
CA GLN A 326 3.85 -19.58 -5.99
C GLN A 326 3.55 -20.85 -6.78
N MET A 327 3.11 -21.92 -6.11
CA MET A 327 2.86 -23.20 -6.76
C MET A 327 1.56 -23.19 -7.58
N THR A 328 0.55 -22.42 -7.14
CA THR A 328 -0.75 -22.32 -7.81
C THR A 328 -0.76 -21.43 -9.04
N ASP A 329 0.15 -20.45 -9.15
CA ASP A 329 0.30 -19.58 -10.34
C ASP A 329 0.61 -20.35 -11.64
N LYS A 330 1.14 -21.59 -11.54
CA LYS A 330 1.35 -22.44 -12.71
C LYS A 330 0.09 -23.12 -13.24
N TYR A 331 -0.99 -23.19 -12.46
CA TYR A 331 -2.11 -24.10 -12.79
C TYR A 331 -3.53 -23.55 -12.58
N ASN A 332 -3.77 -22.46 -11.84
CA ASN A 332 -5.14 -21.97 -11.64
C ASN A 332 -5.24 -20.46 -11.35
N SER A 333 -6.15 -19.77 -12.05
CA SER A 333 -6.51 -18.36 -11.85
C SER A 333 -7.45 -18.12 -10.65
N LEU A 334 -7.93 -19.18 -9.97
CA LEU A 334 -8.81 -19.07 -8.80
C LEU A 334 -8.02 -19.14 -7.49
N ILE A 335 -7.34 -18.03 -7.17
CA ILE A 335 -6.63 -17.82 -5.89
C ILE A 335 -7.58 -17.39 -4.76
N ASN A 336 -8.85 -17.12 -5.06
CA ASN A 336 -9.83 -16.60 -4.09
C ASN A 336 -10.09 -17.54 -2.90
N GLU A 337 -9.92 -18.86 -3.06
CA GLU A 337 -10.07 -19.80 -1.94
C GLU A 337 -8.85 -19.83 -1.01
N ASN A 338 -7.65 -19.46 -1.51
CA ASN A 338 -6.40 -19.57 -0.76
C ASN A 338 -6.06 -18.33 0.08
N ALA A 339 -6.60 -17.13 -0.18
CA ALA A 339 -6.41 -16.00 0.73
C ALA A 339 -7.10 -16.23 2.10
N LEU A 340 -8.21 -17.00 2.09
CA LEU A 340 -8.84 -17.51 3.30
C LEU A 340 -7.94 -18.50 4.07
N SER A 341 -6.91 -19.05 3.42
CA SER A 341 -6.09 -20.13 4.00
C SER A 341 -5.24 -19.65 5.17
N PHE A 342 -4.63 -18.45 5.15
CA PHE A 342 -3.79 -18.01 6.27
C PHE A 342 -4.59 -17.84 7.57
N VAL A 343 -5.74 -17.17 7.49
CA VAL A 343 -6.65 -17.01 8.65
C VAL A 343 -7.16 -18.38 9.10
N THR A 344 -7.64 -19.20 8.16
CA THR A 344 -8.13 -20.56 8.45
C THR A 344 -7.04 -21.45 9.07
N TRP A 345 -5.79 -21.37 8.60
CA TRP A 345 -4.67 -22.13 9.15
C TRP A 345 -4.39 -21.71 10.59
N VAL A 346 -4.42 -20.41 10.88
CA VAL A 346 -4.24 -19.92 12.26
C VAL A 346 -5.40 -20.36 13.16
N ASP A 347 -6.63 -20.29 12.65
CA ASP A 347 -7.82 -20.72 13.40
C ASP A 347 -7.82 -22.21 13.70
N GLN A 348 -7.22 -23.04 12.85
CA GLN A 348 -7.05 -24.48 13.06
C GLN A 348 -5.93 -24.84 14.06
N LEU A 349 -5.04 -23.90 14.41
CA LEU A 349 -3.99 -24.19 15.40
C LEU A 349 -4.59 -24.43 16.79
N PRO A 350 -4.06 -25.40 17.57
CA PRO A 350 -4.48 -25.62 18.95
C PRO A 350 -3.86 -24.60 19.91
N LEU A 351 -4.06 -23.31 19.61
CA LEU A 351 -3.53 -22.18 20.37
C LEU A 351 -4.67 -21.38 21.02
N PRO A 352 -4.43 -20.76 22.19
CA PRO A 352 -5.37 -19.80 22.77
C PRO A 352 -5.73 -18.67 21.79
N ASN A 353 -6.99 -18.22 21.81
CA ASN A 353 -7.49 -17.16 20.90
C ASN A 353 -6.62 -15.88 20.94
N ILE A 354 -6.10 -15.51 22.10
CA ILE A 354 -5.24 -14.34 22.23
C ILE A 354 -3.93 -14.50 21.44
N ILE A 355 -3.36 -15.71 21.39
CA ILE A 355 -2.16 -16.00 20.59
C ILE A 355 -2.51 -15.98 19.10
N LYS A 356 -3.65 -16.57 18.71
CA LYS A 356 -4.16 -16.50 17.32
C LYS A 356 -4.33 -15.06 16.85
N GLN A 357 -4.93 -14.19 17.68
CA GLN A 357 -5.09 -12.77 17.37
C GLN A 357 -3.76 -12.07 17.13
N HIS A 358 -2.74 -12.33 17.97
CA HIS A 358 -1.41 -11.78 17.72
C HIS A 358 -0.73 -12.37 16.48
N ILE A 359 -0.91 -13.66 16.17
CA ILE A 359 -0.39 -14.25 14.93
C ILE A 359 -1.05 -13.59 13.72
N LEU A 360 -2.35 -13.30 13.78
CA LEU A 360 -3.10 -12.60 12.74
C LEU A 360 -2.83 -11.09 12.71
N LEU A 361 -2.12 -10.55 13.70
CA LEU A 361 -1.94 -9.11 13.92
C LEU A 361 -3.28 -8.37 14.05
N ASN A 362 -4.33 -9.04 14.52
CA ASN A 362 -5.58 -8.38 14.84
C ASN A 362 -5.40 -7.53 16.11
N PRO A 363 -6.00 -6.33 16.19
CA PRO A 363 -5.95 -5.54 17.41
C PRO A 363 -6.56 -6.37 18.53
N VAL A 364 -5.74 -6.66 19.56
CA VAL A 364 -6.22 -7.36 20.74
C VAL A 364 -7.10 -6.37 21.47
N THR A 365 -8.41 -6.60 21.43
CA THR A 365 -9.32 -5.94 22.36
C THR A 365 -9.02 -6.52 23.72
N LEU A 366 -8.10 -5.88 24.45
CA LEU A 366 -8.01 -6.04 25.89
C LEU A 366 -9.38 -5.64 26.41
N LYS A 367 -10.22 -6.63 26.71
CA LYS A 367 -11.40 -6.40 27.53
C LYS A 367 -10.86 -5.83 28.83
N THR A 368 -11.05 -4.52 29.02
CA THR A 368 -10.96 -3.90 30.33
C THR A 368 -11.95 -4.67 31.20
N SER A 369 -11.40 -5.48 32.11
CA SER A 369 -12.19 -6.16 33.14
C SER A 369 -12.36 -5.22 34.31
#